data_AF-A0A380T2F7-F1
#
_entry.id   AF-A0A380T2F7-F1
#
_cell.length_a   1.000
_cell.length_b   1.000
_cell.length_c   1.000
_cell.angle_alpha   90.00
_cell.angle_beta   90.00
_cell.angle_gamma   90.00
#
_symmetry.space_group_name_H-M   'P 1'
#
loop_
_entity.id
_entity.type
_entity.pdbx_description
1 polymer ?
#
loop_
_entity_poly.entity_id
_entity_poly.type
_entity_poly.pdbx_seq_one_letter_code
_entity_poly.pdbx_strand_id
1 'polypeptide(L)'
;MTDAELADVAKTIRNESDAKAEKTFIGFRIEGQTYSSYWANVSFDPDYQSTVIGLSASDYQTLTAMDLSGYTEQVGSWLRDGALGHVMVLYKKDGNYFIDSVFASGGRNTESYAAKSTPEGGIRLETPDNKFGEYYILKQDGTLEGWGENGKYMVLPPFRA
;
A
#
# COMPACT_ATOMS: atom_id res chain seq x y z
N MET A 1 -8.56 11.32 8.65
CA MET A 1 -9.82 10.91 9.30
C MET A 1 -9.47 10.14 10.55
N THR A 2 -9.96 10.57 11.70
CA THR A 2 -9.85 9.90 13.00
C THR A 2 -10.99 8.90 13.19
N ASP A 3 -10.89 8.03 14.20
CA ASP A 3 -11.96 7.07 14.53
C ASP A 3 -13.27 7.78 14.91
N ALA A 4 -13.18 8.94 15.57
CA ALA A 4 -14.34 9.74 15.92
C ALA A 4 -15.02 10.33 14.67
N GLU A 5 -14.24 10.85 13.72
CA GLU A 5 -14.75 11.37 12.45
C GLU A 5 -15.38 10.25 11.61
N LEU A 6 -14.77 9.06 11.57
CA LEU A 6 -15.33 7.88 10.89
C LEU A 6 -16.68 7.48 11.49
N ALA A 7 -16.79 7.47 12.82
CA ALA A 7 -18.03 7.15 13.51
C ALA A 7 -19.14 8.16 13.24
N ASP A 8 -18.82 9.46 13.21
CA ASP A 8 -19.79 10.51 12.94
C ASP A 8 -20.32 10.42 11.51
N VAL A 9 -19.43 10.26 10.52
CA VAL A 9 -19.82 10.08 9.12
C VAL A 9 -20.69 8.83 8.94
N ALA A 10 -20.32 7.71 9.55
CA ALA A 10 -21.08 6.46 9.44
C ALA A 10 -22.49 6.57 10.07
N LYS A 11 -22.63 7.27 11.21
CA LYS A 11 -23.93 7.53 11.84
C LYS A 11 -24.79 8.43 10.96
N THR A 12 -24.22 9.47 10.37
CA THR A 12 -24.94 10.36 9.43
C THR A 12 -25.46 9.56 8.24
N ILE A 13 -24.61 8.77 7.57
CA ILE A 13 -25.02 7.92 6.44
C ILE A 13 -26.16 6.95 6.84
N ARG A 14 -26.07 6.32 8.02
CA ARG A 14 -27.13 5.42 8.52
C ARG A 14 -28.44 6.17 8.76
N ASN A 15 -28.38 7.34 9.40
CA ASN A 15 -29.56 8.10 9.79
C ASN A 15 -30.28 8.75 8.61
N GLU A 16 -29.54 9.12 7.56
CA GLU A 16 -30.09 9.68 6.32
C GLU A 16 -30.53 8.62 5.31
N SER A 17 -30.22 7.35 5.54
CA SER A 17 -30.63 6.24 4.67
C SER A 17 -32.13 5.96 4.80
N ASP A 18 -32.85 6.02 3.68
CA ASP A 18 -34.26 5.62 3.59
C ASP A 18 -34.49 4.14 3.90
N ALA A 19 -33.45 3.31 3.73
CA ALA A 19 -33.47 1.92 4.14
C ALA A 19 -33.41 1.85 5.67
N LYS A 20 -34.56 1.66 6.32
CA LYS A 20 -34.72 1.42 7.77
C LYS A 20 -34.23 0.03 8.19
N ALA A 21 -33.08 -0.40 7.66
CA ALA A 21 -32.50 -1.69 7.98
C ALA A 21 -31.93 -1.65 9.41
N GLU A 22 -32.33 -2.63 10.22
CA GLU A 22 -31.78 -2.82 11.56
C GLU A 22 -30.26 -3.03 11.51
N LYS A 23 -29.81 -3.82 10.51
CA LYS A 23 -28.41 -4.09 10.24
C LYS A 23 -27.92 -3.29 9.04
N THR A 24 -26.80 -2.60 9.19
CA THR A 24 -26.17 -1.83 8.11
C THR A 24 -24.68 -2.14 8.06
N PHE A 25 -24.14 -2.28 6.85
CA PHE A 25 -22.71 -2.38 6.59
C PHE A 25 -22.30 -1.25 5.66
N ILE A 26 -21.29 -0.48 6.04
CA ILE A 26 -20.79 0.67 5.29
C ILE A 26 -19.30 0.46 5.05
N GLY A 27 -18.90 0.39 3.78
CA GLY A 27 -17.51 0.36 3.37
C GLY A 27 -17.04 1.74 2.93
N PHE A 28 -15.90 2.18 3.45
CA PHE A 28 -15.27 3.46 3.12
C PHE A 28 -14.06 3.23 2.23
N ARG A 29 -13.90 4.11 1.24
CA ARG A 29 -12.68 4.22 0.41
C ARG A 29 -12.19 5.65 0.50
N ILE A 30 -10.87 5.82 0.41
CA ILE A 30 -10.25 7.14 0.37
C ILE A 30 -9.87 7.45 -1.08
N GLU A 31 -10.04 8.70 -1.49
CA GLU A 31 -9.58 9.17 -2.80
C GLU A 31 -8.07 8.95 -2.94
N GLY A 32 -7.65 8.41 -4.09
CA GLY A 32 -6.24 8.08 -4.34
C GLY A 32 -5.77 6.75 -3.74
N GLN A 33 -6.61 6.00 -3.02
CA GLN A 33 -6.27 4.68 -2.50
C GLN A 33 -5.88 3.72 -3.64
N THR A 34 -4.76 3.02 -3.49
CA THR A 34 -4.25 2.09 -4.53
C THR A 34 -4.83 0.67 -4.43
N TYR A 35 -5.28 0.28 -3.24
CA TYR A 35 -5.89 -1.04 -3.02
C TYR A 35 -7.38 -1.09 -3.41
N SER A 36 -7.87 -2.25 -3.86
CA SER A 36 -9.25 -2.40 -4.38
C SER A 36 -10.34 -2.60 -3.31
N SER A 37 -9.96 -2.98 -2.08
CA SER A 37 -10.87 -3.22 -0.95
C SER A 37 -11.26 -1.92 -0.22
N TYR A 38 -12.15 -2.01 0.76
CA TYR A 38 -12.44 -0.88 1.66
C TYR A 38 -11.22 -0.55 2.53
N TRP A 39 -10.96 0.74 2.73
CA TRP A 39 -9.96 1.24 3.68
C TRP A 39 -10.45 1.07 5.12
N ALA A 40 -11.74 1.30 5.36
CA ALA A 40 -12.39 1.01 6.63
C ALA A 40 -13.81 0.49 6.37
N ASN A 41 -14.36 -0.21 7.34
CA ASN A 41 -15.76 -0.58 7.34
C ASN A 41 -16.38 -0.34 8.72
N VAL A 42 -17.69 -0.12 8.70
CA VAL A 42 -18.53 -0.01 9.86
C VAL A 42 -19.70 -0.97 9.73
N SER A 43 -20.05 -1.65 10.82
CA SER A 43 -21.29 -2.38 10.96
C SER A 43 -22.14 -1.79 12.10
N PHE A 44 -23.46 -1.88 11.94
CA PHE A 44 -24.43 -1.61 12.99
C PHE A 44 -25.26 -2.87 13.21
N ASP A 45 -25.18 -3.48 14.40
CA ASP A 45 -25.98 -4.66 14.77
C ASP A 45 -26.10 -4.83 16.30
N PRO A 46 -27.01 -4.11 16.99
CA PRO A 46 -27.53 -2.77 16.73
C PRO A 46 -26.51 -1.66 17.05
N ASP A 47 -25.44 -2.01 17.77
CA ASP A 47 -24.36 -1.13 18.20
C ASP A 47 -23.36 -0.87 17.06
N TYR A 48 -22.69 0.28 17.13
CA TYR A 48 -21.64 0.66 16.19
C TYR A 48 -20.37 -0.16 16.42
N GLN A 49 -19.85 -0.76 15.35
CA GLN A 49 -18.52 -1.37 15.32
C GLN A 49 -17.78 -0.89 14.08
N SER A 50 -16.49 -0.58 14.23
CA SER A 50 -15.64 -0.17 13.11
C SER A 50 -14.35 -0.96 13.06
N THR A 51 -13.90 -1.25 11.84
CA THR A 51 -12.58 -1.80 11.58
C THR A 51 -11.90 -0.96 10.49
N VAL A 52 -10.77 -0.35 10.83
CA VAL A 52 -9.86 0.21 9.83
C VAL A 52 -9.03 -0.95 9.30
N ILE A 53 -9.18 -1.25 8.00
CA ILE A 53 -8.49 -2.36 7.33
C ILE A 53 -7.17 -1.86 6.71
N GLY A 54 -7.11 -0.63 6.24
CA GLY A 54 -5.93 -0.05 5.58
C GLY A 54 -5.00 0.71 6.53
N LEU A 55 -4.05 1.43 5.95
CA LEU A 55 -3.08 2.26 6.66
C LEU A 55 -3.79 3.35 7.48
N SER A 56 -3.47 3.45 8.78
CA SER A 56 -4.05 4.47 9.66
C SER A 56 -3.55 5.88 9.29
N ALA A 57 -4.28 6.93 9.69
CA ALA A 57 -3.87 8.30 9.41
C ALA A 57 -2.53 8.67 10.07
N SER A 58 -2.27 8.19 11.30
CA SER A 58 -1.01 8.42 12.00
C SER A 58 0.16 7.66 11.37
N ASP A 59 -0.07 6.42 10.93
CA ASP A 59 0.97 5.64 10.25
C ASP A 59 1.26 6.23 8.86
N TYR A 60 0.23 6.70 8.15
CA TYR A 60 0.42 7.44 6.90
C TYR A 60 1.27 8.69 7.12
N GLN A 61 1.00 9.49 8.14
CA GLN A 61 1.82 10.66 8.48
C GLN A 61 3.26 10.26 8.83
N THR A 62 3.45 9.16 9.55
CA THR A 62 4.78 8.65 9.92
C THR A 62 5.57 8.21 8.68
N LEU A 63 4.96 7.40 7.82
CA LEU A 63 5.56 6.90 6.58
C LEU A 63 5.82 8.05 5.58
N THR A 64 4.96 9.06 5.56
CA THR A 64 5.14 10.27 4.75
C THR A 64 6.05 11.31 5.40
N ALA A 65 6.47 11.15 6.65
CA ALA A 65 7.52 11.98 7.24
C ALA A 65 8.89 11.28 7.19
N MET A 66 8.93 10.02 6.76
CA MET A 66 10.14 9.19 6.78
C MET A 66 11.26 9.80 5.94
N ASP A 67 12.44 9.86 6.56
CA ASP A 67 13.69 10.26 5.91
C ASP A 67 14.32 9.05 5.20
N LEU A 68 14.48 9.15 3.89
CA LEU A 68 15.07 8.11 3.04
C LEU A 68 16.52 8.45 2.61
N SER A 69 17.09 9.55 3.10
CA SER A 69 18.44 10.01 2.71
C SER A 69 19.57 9.03 3.03
N GLY A 70 19.31 8.04 3.90
CA GLY A 70 20.24 6.95 4.19
C GLY A 70 20.46 5.95 3.05
N TYR A 71 19.61 5.95 2.00
CA TYR A 71 19.75 5.06 0.84
C TYR A 71 20.63 5.69 -0.25
N THR A 72 21.94 5.44 -0.19
CA THR A 72 22.95 6.07 -1.08
C THR A 72 22.81 5.74 -2.57
N GLU A 73 22.28 4.57 -2.92
CA GLU A 73 21.96 4.19 -4.32
C GLU A 73 20.48 3.86 -4.46
N GLN A 74 19.61 4.75 -3.95
CA GLN A 74 18.17 4.63 -4.15
C GLN A 74 17.82 4.68 -5.64
N VAL A 75 17.00 3.73 -6.07
CA VAL A 75 16.46 3.65 -7.43
C VAL A 75 15.02 4.16 -7.47
N GLY A 76 14.24 3.92 -6.41
CA GLY A 76 12.88 4.43 -6.29
C GLY A 76 12.23 4.05 -4.97
N SER A 77 11.12 4.70 -4.65
CA SER A 77 10.32 4.39 -3.47
C SER A 77 8.82 4.46 -3.75
N TRP A 78 8.04 3.66 -3.04
CA TRP A 78 6.58 3.54 -3.24
C TRP A 78 5.87 3.32 -1.90
N LEU A 79 4.69 3.93 -1.72
CA LEU A 79 3.87 3.72 -0.53
C LEU A 79 2.82 2.64 -0.78
N ARG A 80 2.76 1.64 0.10
CA ARG A 80 1.64 0.69 0.19
C ARG A 80 0.68 1.18 1.28
N ASP A 81 -0.57 1.39 0.92
CA ASP A 81 -1.63 1.94 1.79
C ASP A 81 -2.63 0.89 2.32
N GLY A 82 -2.35 -0.40 2.07
CA GLY A 82 -3.14 -1.52 2.57
C GLY A 82 -2.93 -1.85 4.05
N ALA A 83 -3.43 -3.01 4.49
CA ALA A 83 -3.45 -3.42 5.91
C ALA A 83 -2.08 -3.51 6.60
N LEU A 84 -1.04 -3.80 5.82
CA LEU A 84 0.34 -3.77 6.29
C LEU A 84 1.06 -2.60 5.64
N GLY A 85 0.50 -1.40 5.70
CA GLY A 85 1.04 -0.27 4.96
C GLY A 85 2.48 0.06 5.34
N HIS A 86 3.30 0.31 4.33
CA HIS A 86 4.75 0.46 4.45
C HIS A 86 5.29 1.23 3.23
N VAL A 87 6.48 1.79 3.38
CA VAL A 87 7.26 2.31 2.24
C VAL A 87 8.13 1.19 1.70
N MET A 88 8.02 0.91 0.41
CA MET A 88 8.95 0.08 -0.35
C MET A 88 10.08 0.97 -0.86
N VAL A 89 11.34 0.63 -0.60
CA VAL A 89 12.52 1.35 -1.13
C VAL A 89 13.36 0.38 -1.94
N LEU A 90 13.45 0.59 -3.25
CA LEU A 90 14.38 -0.12 -4.11
C LEU A 90 15.71 0.61 -4.13
N TYR A 91 16.79 -0.10 -3.82
CA TYR A 91 18.14 0.45 -3.83
C TYR A 91 19.15 -0.58 -4.33
N LYS A 92 20.33 -0.10 -4.72
CA LYS A 92 21.47 -0.94 -5.03
C LYS A 92 22.46 -0.98 -3.87
N LYS A 93 23.10 -2.13 -3.71
CA LYS A 93 24.24 -2.28 -2.81
C LYS A 93 25.15 -3.37 -3.37
N ASP A 94 26.43 -3.04 -3.52
CA ASP A 94 27.45 -3.96 -4.05
C ASP A 94 27.04 -4.57 -5.41
N GLY A 95 26.38 -3.77 -6.27
CA GLY A 95 25.88 -4.20 -7.58
C GLY A 95 24.59 -5.04 -7.56
N ASN A 96 24.06 -5.38 -6.39
CA ASN A 96 22.83 -6.16 -6.23
C ASN A 96 21.64 -5.26 -5.90
N TYR A 97 20.44 -5.64 -6.33
CA TYR A 97 19.20 -4.91 -6.02
C TYR A 97 18.54 -5.46 -4.77
N PHE A 98 18.02 -4.56 -3.95
CA PHE A 98 17.27 -4.87 -2.74
C PHE A 98 16.02 -4.01 -2.65
N ILE A 99 14.95 -4.58 -2.09
CA ILE A 99 13.78 -3.83 -1.67
C ILE A 99 13.67 -3.94 -0.15
N ASP A 100 13.64 -2.79 0.51
CA ASP A 100 13.25 -2.67 1.91
C ASP A 100 11.76 -2.35 2.01
N SER A 101 11.00 -3.13 2.77
CA SER A 101 9.67 -2.78 3.27
C SER A 101 9.82 -2.17 4.66
N VAL A 102 9.64 -0.85 4.78
CA VAL A 102 9.79 -0.10 6.03
C VAL A 102 8.43 0.30 6.60
N PHE A 103 8.13 -0.18 7.80
CA PHE A 103 6.83 0.02 8.47
C PHE A 103 6.86 1.26 9.38
N ALA A 104 5.69 1.80 9.71
CA ALA A 104 5.57 2.98 10.57
C ALA A 104 6.18 2.77 11.97
N SER A 105 6.23 1.53 12.44
CA SER A 105 6.90 1.15 13.70
C SER A 105 8.44 1.24 13.65
N GLY A 106 9.02 1.49 12.48
CA GLY A 106 10.46 1.42 12.23
C GLY A 106 10.97 0.01 11.92
N GLY A 107 10.11 -1.01 12.00
CA GLY A 107 10.45 -2.36 11.54
C GLY A 107 10.75 -2.39 10.05
N ARG A 108 11.64 -3.30 9.63
CA ARG A 108 12.07 -3.43 8.25
C ARG A 108 12.25 -4.89 7.85
N ASN A 109 11.75 -5.23 6.66
CA ASN A 109 12.09 -6.45 5.95
C ASN A 109 12.91 -6.10 4.70
N THR A 110 14.02 -6.80 4.48
CA THR A 110 14.90 -6.60 3.31
C THR A 110 14.90 -7.87 2.47
N GLU A 111 14.67 -7.71 1.17
CA GLU A 111 14.71 -8.82 0.21
C GLU A 111 15.59 -8.47 -1.00
N SER A 112 16.33 -9.45 -1.51
CA SER A 112 17.20 -9.29 -2.68
C SER A 112 16.48 -9.69 -3.97
N TYR A 113 16.85 -9.01 -5.06
CA TYR A 113 16.22 -9.18 -6.36
C TYR A 113 17.26 -9.35 -7.47
N ALA A 114 16.97 -10.27 -8.38
CA ALA A 114 17.62 -10.32 -9.69
C ALA A 114 16.93 -9.32 -10.62
N ALA A 115 17.72 -8.54 -11.35
CA ALA A 115 17.22 -7.52 -12.27
C ALA A 115 17.48 -7.89 -13.74
N LYS A 116 16.49 -7.67 -14.60
CA LYS A 116 16.58 -7.85 -16.06
C LYS A 116 15.91 -6.66 -16.75
N SER A 117 16.53 -6.13 -17.80
CA SER A 117 15.89 -5.08 -18.61
C SER A 117 14.66 -5.62 -19.33
N THR A 118 13.59 -4.83 -19.43
CA THR A 118 12.43 -5.17 -20.26
C THR A 118 12.60 -4.61 -21.69
N PRO A 119 11.91 -5.18 -22.70
CA PRO A 119 11.93 -4.64 -24.07
C PRO A 119 11.48 -3.18 -24.16
N GLU A 120 10.57 -2.76 -23.27
CA GLU A 120 10.03 -1.40 -23.17
C GLU A 120 10.95 -0.47 -22.36
N GLY A 121 12.15 -0.92 -21.99
CA GLY A 121 13.18 -0.11 -21.34
C GLY A 121 12.98 0.09 -19.83
N GLY A 122 12.14 -0.72 -19.19
CA GLY A 122 12.04 -0.79 -17.72
C GLY A 122 12.94 -1.86 -17.13
N ILE A 123 12.77 -2.13 -15.82
CA ILE A 123 13.51 -3.17 -15.10
C ILE A 123 12.51 -4.16 -14.51
N ARG A 124 12.65 -5.44 -14.84
CA ARG A 124 11.98 -6.54 -14.16
C ARG A 124 12.82 -6.99 -12.97
N LEU A 125 12.19 -7.08 -11.80
CA LEU A 125 12.79 -7.52 -10.54
C LEU A 125 12.07 -8.79 -10.08
N GLU A 126 12.81 -9.85 -9.80
CA GLU A 126 12.26 -11.10 -9.26
C GLU A 126 13.17 -11.67 -8.18
N THR A 127 12.60 -12.36 -7.18
CA THR A 127 13.42 -13.02 -6.15
C THR A 127 14.27 -14.11 -6.81
N PRO A 128 15.50 -14.38 -6.33
CA PRO A 128 16.38 -15.36 -6.97
C PRO A 128 15.78 -16.77 -7.11
N ASP A 129 14.90 -17.16 -6.19
CA ASP A 129 14.23 -18.46 -6.21
C ASP A 129 12.85 -18.44 -6.90
N ASN A 130 12.29 -17.24 -7.16
CA ASN A 130 10.98 -16.96 -7.74
C ASN A 130 9.91 -18.03 -7.47
N LYS A 131 9.80 -18.45 -6.20
CA LYS A 131 8.99 -19.63 -5.83
C LYS A 131 7.51 -19.51 -6.16
N PHE A 132 6.99 -18.29 -6.18
CA PHE A 132 5.58 -17.99 -6.37
C PHE A 132 5.27 -17.37 -7.74
N GLY A 133 6.26 -17.25 -8.62
CA GLY A 133 6.09 -16.63 -9.94
C GLY A 133 5.80 -15.12 -9.89
N GLU A 134 5.98 -14.48 -8.72
CA GLU A 134 5.75 -13.06 -8.51
C GLU A 134 6.97 -12.23 -8.90
N TYR A 135 6.72 -11.08 -9.49
CA TYR A 135 7.78 -10.16 -9.91
C TYR A 135 7.27 -8.73 -9.95
N TYR A 136 8.20 -7.79 -9.92
CA TYR A 136 7.93 -6.38 -10.15
C TYR A 136 8.44 -5.92 -11.51
N ILE A 137 7.76 -4.93 -12.08
CA ILE A 137 8.26 -4.15 -13.22
C ILE A 137 8.37 -2.70 -12.76
N LEU A 138 9.59 -2.17 -12.72
CA LEU A 138 9.87 -0.75 -12.62
C LEU A 138 9.83 -0.14 -14.02
N LYS A 139 8.83 0.72 -14.25
CA LYS A 139 8.66 1.47 -15.50
C LYS A 139 9.61 2.66 -15.53
N GLN A 140 9.85 3.20 -16.73
CA GLN A 140 10.75 4.34 -16.94
C GLN A 140 10.28 5.63 -16.25
N ASP A 141 8.97 5.77 -16.04
CA ASP A 141 8.36 6.90 -15.33
C ASP A 141 8.42 6.76 -13.79
N GLY A 142 9.06 5.71 -13.28
CA GLY A 142 9.15 5.42 -11.86
C GLY A 142 7.96 4.65 -11.27
N THR A 143 6.95 4.31 -12.08
CA THR A 143 5.83 3.46 -11.64
C THR A 143 6.33 2.04 -11.35
N LEU A 144 5.89 1.46 -10.23
CA LEU A 144 6.13 0.06 -9.89
C LEU A 144 4.86 -0.77 -10.10
N GLU A 145 4.95 -1.79 -10.93
CA GLU A 145 3.88 -2.76 -11.13
C GLU A 145 4.23 -4.08 -10.46
N GLY A 146 3.26 -4.68 -9.76
CA GLY A 146 3.35 -6.04 -9.22
C GLY A 146 2.56 -7.02 -10.07
N TRP A 147 3.19 -8.13 -10.42
CA TRP A 147 2.66 -9.15 -11.31
C TRP A 147 2.83 -10.54 -10.71
N GLY A 148 1.85 -11.41 -10.96
CA GLY A 148 1.90 -12.83 -10.64
C GLY A 148 1.26 -13.66 -11.73
N GLU A 149 0.97 -14.92 -11.45
CA GLU A 149 0.36 -15.86 -12.40
C GLU A 149 -0.98 -15.36 -12.97
N ASN A 150 -1.77 -14.67 -12.14
CA ASN A 150 -3.07 -14.12 -12.52
C ASN A 150 -2.99 -12.72 -13.17
N GLY A 151 -1.80 -12.27 -13.53
CA GLY A 151 -1.56 -10.96 -14.13
C GLY A 151 -1.20 -9.87 -13.11
N LYS A 152 -1.44 -8.61 -13.50
CA LYS A 152 -1.07 -7.44 -12.71
C LYS A 152 -2.01 -7.29 -11.50
N TYR A 153 -1.44 -7.34 -10.30
CA TYR A 153 -2.19 -7.18 -9.05
C TYR A 153 -1.93 -5.84 -8.36
N MET A 154 -0.93 -5.07 -8.80
CA MET A 154 -0.53 -3.83 -8.16
C MET A 154 0.04 -2.83 -9.16
N VAL A 155 -0.26 -1.54 -8.94
CA VAL A 155 0.37 -0.39 -9.61
C VAL A 155 0.58 0.68 -8.54
N LEU A 156 1.82 1.11 -8.35
CA LEU A 156 2.17 2.16 -7.40
C LEU A 156 2.87 3.32 -8.13
N PRO A 157 2.36 4.56 -7.99
CA PRO A 157 3.08 5.73 -8.48
C PRO A 157 4.35 5.96 -7.64
N PRO A 158 5.41 6.56 -8.20
CA PRO A 158 6.59 6.92 -7.44
C PRO A 158 6.20 7.80 -6.26
N PHE A 159 6.64 7.42 -5.07
CA PHE A 159 6.33 8.13 -3.84
C PHE A 159 7.28 9.31 -3.64
N ARG A 160 8.59 9.04 -3.68
CA ARG A 160 9.67 10.02 -3.50
C ARG A 160 10.91 9.63 -4.29
N ALA A 161 11.61 10.64 -4.79
CA ALA A 161 12.95 10.53 -5.36
C ALA A 161 13.99 10.73 -4.26
#